data_AF-A0A9P7DYA8-F1
#
_entry.id   AF-A0A9P7DYA8-F1
#
_cell.length_a   1.000
_cell.length_b   1.000
_cell.length_c   1.000
_cell.angle_alpha   90.00
_cell.angle_beta   90.00
_cell.angle_gamma   90.00
#
_symmetry.space_group_name_H-M   'P 1'
#
loop_
_entity.id
_entity.type
_entity.pdbx_description
1 polymer ?
#
loop_
_entity_poly.entity_id
_entity_poly.type
_entity_poly.pdbx_seq_one_letter_code
_entity_poly.pdbx_strand_id
1 'polypeptide(L)' 'SFLKKVDELPHGAAWSCKKISIQRNRTDEKGELLHEDVELWMCNPIECIKGLIGNPLFKDQMVYTPACAYMDSAGLH' A
#
# COMPACT_ATOMS: atom_id res chain seq x y z
N SER A 1 15.14 8.88 -30.12
CA SER A 1 15.60 9.96 -29.22
C SER A 1 15.84 9.36 -27.84
N PHE A 2 16.92 9.77 -27.17
CA PHE A 2 17.35 9.28 -25.86
C PHE A 2 16.25 9.35 -24.79
N LEU A 3 15.48 10.44 -24.73
CA LEU A 3 14.45 10.65 -23.70
C LEU A 3 13.33 9.61 -23.73
N LYS A 4 12.91 9.17 -24.93
CA LYS A 4 11.90 8.09 -25.05
C LYS A 4 12.33 6.78 -24.39
N LYS A 5 13.63 6.50 -24.36
CA LYS A 5 14.18 5.31 -23.70
C LYS A 5 14.21 5.44 -22.17
N VAL A 6 14.29 6.65 -21.65
CA VAL A 6 14.16 6.92 -20.22
C VAL A 6 12.71 6.72 -19.79
N ASP A 7 11.75 7.20 -20.59
CA ASP A 7 10.31 7.04 -20.35
C ASP A 7 9.85 5.57 -20.41
N GLU A 8 10.62 4.68 -21.03
CA GLU A 8 10.34 3.23 -21.10
C GLU A 8 10.83 2.46 -19.87
N LEU A 9 11.58 3.08 -18.96
CA LEU A 9 12.07 2.41 -17.75
C LEU A 9 10.90 1.99 -16.84
N PRO A 10 11.05 0.92 -16.04
CA PRO A 10 10.04 0.54 -15.08
C PRO A 10 9.73 1.70 -14.12
N HIS A 11 8.47 2.12 -14.10
CA HIS A 11 7.97 3.10 -13.15
C HIS A 11 7.47 2.38 -11.91
N GLY A 12 7.57 3.04 -10.75
CA GLY A 12 6.96 2.55 -9.52
C GLY A 12 5.43 2.48 -9.61
N ALA A 13 4.81 1.99 -8.54
CA ALA A 13 3.36 1.96 -8.43
C ALA A 13 2.77 3.38 -8.63
N ALA A 14 1.72 3.47 -9.44
CA ALA A 14 1.04 4.73 -9.69
C ALA A 14 0.33 5.23 -8.42
N TRP A 15 0.47 6.54 -8.15
CA TRP A 15 -0.23 7.22 -7.07
C TRP A 15 -1.61 7.69 -7.51
N SER A 16 -2.58 7.58 -6.61
CA SER A 16 -3.91 8.16 -6.73
C SER A 16 -4.20 9.02 -5.50
N CYS A 17 -4.92 10.12 -5.69
CA CYS A 17 -5.37 10.99 -4.60
C CYS A 17 -6.89 11.00 -4.56
N LYS A 18 -7.48 10.76 -3.39
CA LYS A 18 -8.92 10.86 -3.15
C LYS A 18 -9.18 11.82 -1.99
N LYS A 19 -10.10 12.76 -2.18
CA LYS A 19 -10.62 13.55 -1.06
C LYS A 19 -11.65 12.71 -0.31
N ILE A 20 -11.47 12.58 0.99
CA ILE A 20 -12.38 11.85 1.88
C ILE A 20 -12.77 12.75 3.05
N SER A 21 -13.99 12.56 3.56
CA SER A 21 -14.45 13.23 4.77
C SER A 21 -14.37 12.26 5.94
N ILE A 22 -13.64 12.63 6.99
CA ILE A 22 -13.41 11.81 8.17
C ILE A 22 -14.19 12.39 9.33
N GLN A 23 -15.00 11.55 10.00
CA GLN A 23 -15.63 11.91 11.25
C GLN A 23 -14.58 11.95 12.36
N ARG A 24 -14.52 13.07 13.10
CA ARG A 24 -13.64 13.25 14.26
C ARG A 24 -14.29 12.68 15.52
N ASN A 25 -13.44 12.43 16.51
CA ASN A 25 -13.85 11.91 17.82
C ASN A 25 -14.47 12.97 18.75
N ARG A 26 -14.65 14.21 18.28
CA ARG A 26 -15.16 15.34 19.07
C ARG A 26 -16.40 15.91 18.41
N THR A 27 -17.32 16.38 19.25
CA THR A 27 -18.49 17.15 18.84
C THR A 27 -18.24 18.64 19.01
N ASP A 28 -18.99 19.46 18.29
CA ASP A 28 -19.03 20.91 18.50
C ASP A 28 -19.86 21.28 19.75
N GLU A 29 -20.02 22.58 19.99
CA GLU A 29 -20.79 23.13 21.11
C GLU A 29 -22.30 22.79 21.04
N LYS A 30 -22.79 22.33 19.88
CA LYS A 30 -24.17 21.92 19.65
C LYS A 30 -24.35 20.40 19.73
N GLY A 31 -23.27 19.66 19.97
CA GLY A 31 -23.29 18.19 20.04
C GLY A 31 -23.18 17.51 18.67
N GLU A 32 -22.94 18.26 17.59
CA GLU A 32 -22.81 17.70 16.24
C GLU A 32 -21.40 17.15 16.02
N LEU A 33 -21.32 16.01 15.33
CA LEU A 33 -20.04 15.37 15.03
C LEU A 33 -19.22 16.23 14.07
N LEU A 34 -17.98 16.54 14.45
CA LEU A 34 -17.09 17.28 13.60
C LEU A 34 -16.57 16.39 12.46
N HIS A 35 -16.52 16.93 11.26
CA HIS A 35 -15.92 16.28 10.09
C HIS A 35 -14.70 17.05 9.61
N GLU A 36 -13.77 16.34 8.97
CA GLU A 36 -12.58 16.90 8.34
C GLU A 36 -12.35 16.28 6.97
N ASP A 37 -12.20 17.14 5.97
CA ASP A 37 -11.85 16.71 4.63
C ASP A 37 -10.33 16.61 4.47
N VAL A 38 -9.85 15.42 4.10
CA VAL A 38 -8.41 15.15 3.90
C VAL A 38 -8.15 14.53 2.52
N GLU A 39 -6.91 14.68 2.05
CA GLU A 39 -6.42 14.01 0.85
C GLU A 39 -5.78 12.66 1.20
N LEU A 40 -6.42 11.58 0.79
CA LEU A 40 -5.89 10.23 0.91
C LEU A 40 -5.09 9.86 -0.34
N TRP A 41 -3.77 9.79 -0.18
CA TRP A 41 -2.82 9.35 -1.21
C TRP A 41 -2.59 7.84 -1.11
N MET A 42 -2.81 7.12 -2.21
CA MET A 42 -2.72 5.65 -2.24
C MET A 42 -2.02 5.17 -3.51
N CYS A 43 -1.29 4.07 -3.36
CA CYS A 43 -0.77 3.26 -4.46
C CYS A 43 -1.39 1.88 -4.45
N ASN A 44 -1.40 1.19 -5.59
CA ASN A 44 -1.73 -0.23 -5.63
C ASN A 44 -0.69 -1.03 -4.81
N PRO A 45 -1.08 -1.64 -3.67
CA PRO A 45 -0.13 -2.31 -2.79
C PRO A 45 0.56 -3.50 -3.47
N ILE A 46 -0.11 -4.17 -4.42
CA ILE A 46 0.48 -5.28 -5.17
C ILE A 46 1.64 -4.79 -6.04
N GLU A 47 1.49 -3.65 -6.71
CA GLU A 47 2.56 -3.07 -7.53
C GLU A 47 3.72 -2.54 -6.67
N CYS A 48 3.41 -1.96 -5.50
CA CYS A 48 4.44 -1.59 -4.52
C CYS A 48 5.27 -2.79 -4.08
N ILE A 49 4.60 -3.89 -3.70
CA ILE A 49 5.26 -5.11 -3.22
C ILE A 49 6.10 -5.74 -4.34
N LYS A 50 5.59 -5.82 -5.57
CA LYS A 50 6.38 -6.29 -6.73
C LYS A 50 7.67 -5.49 -6.91
N GLY A 51 7.59 -4.16 -6.79
CA GLY A 51 8.75 -3.28 -6.86
C GLY A 51 9.76 -3.52 -5.74
N LEU A 52 9.28 -3.75 -4.51
CA LEU A 52 10.13 -4.07 -3.36
C LEU A 52 10.85 -5.42 -3.53
N ILE A 53 10.11 -6.46 -3.94
CA ILE A 53 10.65 -7.81 -4.19
C ILE A 53 11.70 -7.79 -5.31
N GLY A 54 11.45 -7.02 -6.37
CA GLY A 54 12.36 -6.90 -7.51
C GLY A 54 13.59 -6.02 -7.27
N ASN A 55 13.64 -5.28 -6.15
CA ASN A 55 14.72 -4.33 -5.90
C ASN A 55 15.93 -5.03 -5.23
N PRO A 56 17.11 -5.05 -5.89
CA PRO A 56 18.31 -5.70 -5.37
C PRO A 56 18.78 -5.21 -4.00
N LEU A 57 18.43 -3.98 -3.59
CA LEU A 57 18.76 -3.44 -2.28
C LEU A 57 18.16 -4.24 -1.12
N PHE A 58 17.05 -4.93 -1.38
CA PHE A 58 16.37 -5.73 -0.36
C PHE A 58 16.73 -7.22 -0.43
N LYS A 59 17.61 -7.63 -1.36
CA LYS A 59 17.91 -9.05 -1.62
C LYS A 59 18.23 -9.85 -0.34
N ASP A 60 19.03 -9.30 0.56
CA ASP A 60 19.43 -9.98 1.80
C ASP A 60 18.40 -9.86 2.92
N GLN A 61 17.38 -9.01 2.76
CA GLN A 61 16.26 -8.82 3.67
C GLN A 61 15.03 -9.67 3.28
N MET A 62 15.05 -10.25 2.08
CA MET A 62 13.99 -11.11 1.57
C MET A 62 14.02 -12.48 2.24
N VAL A 63 13.29 -12.62 3.35
CA VAL A 63 13.10 -13.89 4.04
C VAL A 63 11.74 -14.47 3.64
N TYR A 64 11.76 -15.60 2.92
CA TYR A 64 10.57 -16.39 2.67
C TYR A 64 10.59 -17.61 3.58
N THR A 65 9.82 -17.57 4.66
CA THR A 65 9.57 -18.78 5.45
C THR A 65 8.30 -19.44 4.91
N PRO A 66 8.28 -20.75 4.61
CA PRO A 66 7.01 -21.43 4.40
C PRO A 66 6.17 -21.26 5.67
N ALA A 67 5.06 -20.54 5.57
CA ALA A 67 4.07 -20.58 6.62
C ALA A 67 3.45 -21.98 6.58
N CYS A 68 3.76 -22.84 7.54
CA CYS A 68 2.92 -24.00 7.82
C CYS A 68 1.59 -23.44 8.36
N ALA A 69 0.73 -22.97 7.47
CA ALA A 69 -0.62 -22.53 7.79
C ALA A 69 -1.53 -23.70 8.16
N TYR A 70 -1.02 -24.92 8.11
CA TYR A 70 -1.70 -26.14 8.53
C TYR A 70 -0.67 -27.03 9.22
N MET A 71 -0.90 -27.33 10.50
CA MET A 71 -0.02 -28.19 11.30
C MET A 71 -0.26 -29.68 11.07
N ASP A 72 -1.18 -30.08 10.20
CA ASP A 72 -1.46 -31.49 9.91
C ASP A 72 -1.74 -31.80 8.42
N SER A 73 -1.78 -33.10 8.11
CA SER A 73 -2.08 -33.62 6.77
C SER A 73 -3.55 -33.41 6.35
N ALA A 74 -4.39 -32.83 7.21
CA ALA A 74 -5.82 -32.61 6.97
C ALA A 74 -6.17 -31.13 6.72
N GLY A 75 -5.26 -30.18 6.98
CA GLY A 75 -5.48 -28.79 6.62
C GLY A 75 -6.42 -28.01 7.56
N LEU A 76 -6.61 -28.45 8.81
CA LEU A 76 -7.55 -27.80 9.73
C LEU A 76 -6.82 -27.09 10.89
N HIS A 77 -6.90 -25.76 10.82
CA HIS A 77 -6.46 -24.70 11.74
C HIS A 77 -5.10 -24.07 11.47
#